data_AF-A0A536SEG2-F1
#
_entry.id   AF-A0A536SEG2-F1
#
_cell.length_a   1.000
_cell.length_b   1.000
_cell.length_c   1.000
_cell.angle_alpha   90.00
_cell.angle_beta   90.00
_cell.angle_gamma   90.00
#
_symmetry.space_group_name_H-M   'P 1'
#
loop_
_entity.id
_entity.type
_entity.pdbx_description
1 polymer ?
#
loop_
_entity_poly.entity_id
_entity_poly.type
_entity_poly.pdbx_seq_one_letter_code
_entity_poly.pdbx_strand_id
1 'polypeptide(L)'
;MMMSRGKPNLKQAPPQAQVSSIEYCRDTYTIKTAAGTADKVWEFNLRLKTDSSNDGPLPGKPVVVGAGMQGDRVSVIFAAPGEISGFIKACR
;
A
#
# COMPACT_ATOMS: atom_id res chain seq x y z
N MET A 1 -4.13 30.97 2.92
CA MET A 1 -3.82 29.93 3.92
C MET A 1 -4.24 28.58 3.35
N MET A 2 -3.30 27.73 2.95
CA MET A 2 -3.61 26.35 2.57
C MET A 2 -3.94 25.59 3.85
N MET A 3 -5.21 25.22 4.01
CA MET A 3 -5.62 24.26 5.04
C MET A 3 -4.93 22.94 4.73
N SER A 4 -3.87 22.61 5.45
CA SER A 4 -3.32 21.26 5.45
C SER A 4 -4.42 20.37 6.02
N ARG A 5 -5.22 19.74 5.14
CA ARG A 5 -6.07 18.62 5.55
C ARG A 5 -5.12 17.66 6.26
N GLY A 6 -5.35 17.40 7.55
CA GLY A 6 -4.53 16.51 8.35
C GLY A 6 -4.27 15.22 7.59
N LYS A 7 -3.09 14.62 7.79
CA LYS A 7 -2.74 13.35 7.17
C LYS A 7 -3.90 12.35 7.35
N PRO A 8 -4.37 11.68 6.29
CA PRO A 8 -5.48 10.74 6.41
C PRO A 8 -5.16 9.65 7.45
N ASN A 9 -6.13 9.30 8.29
CA ASN A 9 -5.99 8.19 9.22
C ASN A 9 -6.16 6.85 8.48
N LEU A 10 -5.05 6.16 8.27
CA LEU A 10 -4.97 4.93 7.50
C LEU A 10 -5.54 3.72 8.24
N LYS A 11 -5.79 3.81 9.56
CA LYS A 11 -6.53 2.76 10.31
C LYS A 11 -7.97 2.63 9.84
N GLN A 12 -8.52 3.71 9.27
CA GLN A 12 -9.88 3.78 8.76
C GLN A 12 -9.94 3.60 7.24
N ALA A 13 -8.85 3.11 6.62
CA ALA A 13 -8.82 2.86 5.19
C ALA A 13 -9.96 1.91 4.77
N PRO A 14 -10.68 2.23 3.67
CA PRO A 14 -11.77 1.39 3.20
C PRO A 14 -11.24 0.07 2.62
N PRO A 15 -12.08 -0.97 2.46
CA PRO A 15 -11.65 -2.29 1.97
C PRO A 15 -10.91 -2.26 0.62
N GLN A 16 -11.23 -1.30 -0.25
CA GLN A 16 -10.57 -1.10 -1.55
C GLN A 16 -9.13 -0.59 -1.42
N ALA A 17 -8.77 0.00 -0.29
CA ALA A 17 -7.43 0.48 -0.01
C ALA A 17 -6.65 -0.45 0.94
N GLN A 18 -7.33 -1.36 1.64
CA GLN A 18 -6.67 -2.30 2.54
C GLN A 18 -6.06 -3.46 1.74
N VAL A 19 -4.74 -3.61 1.81
CA VAL A 19 -4.02 -4.64 1.06
C VAL A 19 -4.10 -5.96 1.83
N SER A 20 -4.56 -7.00 1.15
CA SER A 20 -4.70 -8.36 1.70
C SER A 20 -3.50 -9.26 1.37
N SER A 21 -2.86 -9.05 0.20
CA SER A 21 -1.61 -9.73 -0.15
C SER A 21 -0.87 -8.97 -1.25
N ILE A 22 0.44 -9.17 -1.31
CA ILE A 22 1.28 -8.70 -2.41
C ILE A 22 2.10 -9.87 -2.91
N GLU A 23 2.07 -10.08 -4.21
CA GLU A 23 2.85 -11.07 -4.91
C GLU A 23 3.78 -10.39 -5.92
N TYR A 24 5.06 -10.78 -5.96
CA TYR A 24 6.05 -10.26 -6.89
C TYR A 24 6.49 -11.35 -7.87
N CYS A 25 6.17 -11.14 -9.15
CA CYS A 25 6.57 -11.98 -10.27
C CYS A 25 7.46 -11.16 -11.21
N ARG A 26 8.74 -11.54 -11.36
CA ARG A 26 9.69 -10.88 -12.28
C ARG A 26 9.81 -9.37 -12.02
N ASP A 27 9.11 -8.53 -12.77
CA ASP A 27 9.14 -7.07 -12.72
C ASP A 27 7.81 -6.46 -12.24
N THR A 28 6.90 -7.30 -11.76
CA THR A 28 5.51 -6.91 -11.50
C THR A 28 5.07 -7.31 -10.09
N TYR A 29 4.51 -6.33 -9.37
CA TYR A 29 3.76 -6.56 -8.15
C TYR A 29 2.28 -6.72 -8.46
N THR A 30 1.66 -7.79 -7.98
CA THR A 30 0.21 -7.96 -7.93
C THR A 30 -0.27 -7.62 -6.53
N ILE A 31 -1.01 -6.53 -6.39
CA ILE A 31 -1.55 -6.04 -5.13
C ILE A 31 -3.02 -6.47 -5.05
N LYS A 32 -3.36 -7.30 -4.06
CA LYS A 32 -4.74 -7.67 -3.79
C LYS A 32 -5.29 -6.84 -2.64
N THR A 33 -6.53 -6.39 -2.76
CA THR A 33 -7.21 -5.62 -1.72
C THR A 33 -8.21 -6.49 -0.97
N ALA A 34 -8.68 -6.01 0.19
CA ALA A 34 -9.73 -6.67 0.96
C ALA A 34 -11.10 -6.62 0.22
N ALA A 35 -11.26 -5.70 -0.73
CA ALA A 35 -12.41 -5.66 -1.63
C ALA A 35 -12.36 -6.73 -2.75
N GLY A 36 -11.29 -7.52 -2.84
CA GLY A 36 -11.14 -8.60 -3.83
C GLY A 36 -10.58 -8.15 -5.18
N THR A 37 -10.14 -6.88 -5.32
CA THR A 37 -9.43 -6.43 -6.53
C THR A 37 -8.00 -6.96 -6.55
N ALA A 38 -7.43 -7.10 -7.74
CA ALA A 38 -6.06 -7.53 -7.96
C ALA A 38 -5.41 -6.65 -9.04
N ASP A 39 -4.61 -5.69 -8.62
CA ASP A 39 -4.01 -4.68 -9.50
C ASP A 39 -2.54 -5.02 -9.77
N LYS A 40 -2.13 -4.97 -11.03
CA LYS A 40 -0.74 -5.19 -11.44
C LYS A 40 0.00 -3.86 -11.54
N VAL A 41 1.15 -3.76 -10.88
CA VAL A 41 1.98 -2.56 -10.81
C VAL A 41 3.41 -2.94 -11.16
N TRP A 42 3.99 -2.24 -12.14
CA TRP A 42 5.39 -2.39 -12.49
C TRP A 42 6.31 -1.98 -11.31
N GLU A 43 7.41 -2.70 -11.11
CA GLU A 43 8.24 -2.59 -9.90
C GLU A 43 8.80 -1.18 -9.65
N PHE A 44 9.11 -0.43 -10.70
CA PHE A 44 9.60 0.94 -10.61
C PHE A 44 8.49 1.95 -10.27
N ASN A 45 7.23 1.55 -10.37
CA ASN A 45 6.07 2.38 -10.04
C ASN A 45 5.49 2.09 -8.66
N LEU A 46 5.92 1.00 -8.00
CA LEU A 46 5.55 0.70 -6.62
C LEU A 46 6.50 1.38 -5.62
N ARG A 47 5.93 2.08 -4.64
CA ARG A 47 6.67 2.68 -3.51
C ARG A 47 6.27 1.99 -2.22
N LEU A 48 7.23 1.35 -1.57
CA LEU A 48 7.06 0.78 -0.24
C LEU A 48 7.39 1.87 0.78
N LYS A 49 6.46 2.15 1.70
CA LYS A 49 6.60 3.21 2.71
C LYS A 49 6.25 2.68 4.08
N THR A 50 6.73 3.37 5.11
CA THR A 50 6.37 3.11 6.50
C THR A 50 5.71 4.35 7.10
N ASP A 51 4.68 4.12 7.88
CA ASP A 51 4.05 5.13 8.72
C ASP A 51 3.77 4.53 10.10
N SER A 52 4.69 4.74 11.04
CA SER A 52 4.58 4.26 12.42
C SER A 52 3.83 5.25 13.33
N SER A 53 3.19 6.28 12.76
CA SER A 53 2.43 7.27 13.52
C SER A 53 1.08 6.71 13.99
N ASN A 54 0.40 7.46 14.86
CA ASN A 54 -0.95 7.11 15.31
C ASN A 54 -1.99 7.06 14.16
N ASP A 55 -1.70 7.73 13.05
CA ASP A 55 -2.54 7.76 11.84
C ASP A 55 -2.08 6.76 10.78
N GLY A 56 -1.00 6.01 11.03
CA GLY A 56 -0.53 4.94 10.16
C GLY A 56 -1.47 3.74 10.12
N PRO A 57 -1.22 2.77 9.22
CA PRO A 57 -2.03 1.56 9.13
C PRO A 57 -2.01 0.74 10.42
N LEU A 58 -2.96 -0.18 10.55
CA LEU A 58 -2.89 -1.20 11.58
C LEU A 58 -1.76 -2.20 11.23
N PRO A 59 -1.02 -2.74 12.22
CA PRO A 59 -0.03 -3.79 11.99
C PRO A 59 -0.64 -4.98 11.22
N GLY A 60 0.10 -5.49 10.23
CA GLY A 60 -0.32 -6.56 9.33
C GLY A 60 -1.41 -6.18 8.32
N LYS A 61 -1.83 -4.90 8.29
CA LYS A 61 -2.89 -4.39 7.42
C LYS A 61 -2.40 -3.19 6.60
N PRO A 62 -1.44 -3.41 5.67
CA PRO A 62 -0.92 -2.33 4.84
C PRO A 62 -2.01 -1.69 3.98
N VAL A 63 -1.79 -0.43 3.61
CA VAL A 63 -2.76 0.37 2.85
C VAL A 63 -2.16 0.84 1.54
N VAL A 64 -2.89 0.64 0.44
CA VAL A 64 -2.53 1.13 -0.88
C VAL A 64 -3.12 2.52 -1.13
N VAL A 65 -2.30 3.41 -1.68
CA VAL A 65 -2.67 4.78 -2.05
C VAL A 65 -2.18 5.04 -3.47
N GLY A 66 -3.11 5.33 -4.38
CA GLY A 66 -2.79 5.72 -5.75
C GLY A 66 -2.11 7.10 -5.81
N ALA A 67 -1.18 7.30 -6.74
CA ALA A 67 -0.48 8.57 -6.91
C ALA A 67 -1.33 9.63 -7.66
N GLY A 68 -2.46 10.05 -7.11
CA GLY A 68 -3.19 11.24 -7.57
C GLY A 68 -3.46 11.30 -9.10
N MET A 69 -3.50 12.53 -9.66
CA MET A 69 -3.99 12.80 -11.02
C MET A 69 -2.99 12.57 -12.19
N GLN A 70 -1.78 12.04 -11.96
CA GLN A 70 -0.74 11.95 -13.01
C GLN A 70 0.19 10.73 -12.90
N GLY A 71 -0.35 9.52 -12.71
CA GLY A 71 0.46 8.34 -13.01
C GLY A 71 -0.07 7.02 -12.48
N ASP A 72 0.53 5.94 -12.98
CA ASP A 72 0.37 4.55 -12.57
C ASP A 72 1.22 4.19 -11.33
N ARG A 73 1.78 5.20 -10.66
CA ARG A 73 2.55 5.04 -9.43
C ARG A 73 1.63 4.75 -8.26
N VAL A 74 2.04 3.81 -7.43
CA VAL A 74 1.26 3.35 -6.29
C VAL A 74 2.17 3.34 -5.06
N SER A 75 1.64 3.75 -3.91
CA SER A 75 2.33 3.57 -2.63
C SER A 75 1.61 2.52 -1.81
N VAL A 76 2.35 1.56 -1.25
CA VAL A 76 1.87 0.70 -0.17
C VAL A 76 2.55 1.14 1.11
N ILE A 77 1.73 1.46 2.10
CA ILE A 77 2.16 1.97 3.39
C ILE A 77 1.99 0.87 4.43
N PHE A 78 3.07 0.56 5.14
CA PHE A 78 3.16 -0.42 6.22
C PHE A 78 3.22 0.27 7.58
N ALA A 79 2.80 -0.42 8.64
CA ALA A 79 2.88 0.11 10.00
C ALA A 79 4.32 0.06 10.53
N ALA A 80 5.12 -0.91 10.08
CA ALA A 80 6.53 -1.04 10.43
C ALA A 80 7.40 -1.54 9.24
N PRO A 81 8.70 -1.20 9.16
CA PRO A 81 9.56 -1.65 8.07
C PRO A 81 9.74 -3.18 8.05
N GLY A 82 9.70 -3.82 9.23
CA GLY A 82 9.84 -5.27 9.38
C GLY A 82 8.70 -6.08 8.73
N GLU A 83 7.58 -5.44 8.39
CA GLU A 83 6.46 -6.10 7.71
C GLU A 83 6.73 -6.30 6.21
N ILE A 84 7.56 -5.45 5.59
CA ILE A 84 7.64 -5.32 4.13
C ILE A 84 8.04 -6.64 3.46
N SER A 85 9.24 -7.14 3.75
CA SER A 85 9.76 -8.37 3.12
C SER A 85 8.98 -9.61 3.53
N GLY A 86 8.40 -9.62 4.73
CA GLY A 86 7.57 -10.73 5.22
C GLY A 86 6.21 -10.80 4.52
N PHE A 87 5.64 -9.66 4.16
CA PHE A 87 4.32 -9.56 3.54
C PHE A 87 4.34 -9.84 2.03
N ILE A 88 5.40 -9.41 1.34
CA ILE A 88 5.56 -9.62 -0.11
C ILE A 88 6.02 -11.05 -0.36
N LYS A 89 5.28 -11.79 -1.21
CA LYS A 89 5.63 -13.17 -1.59
C LYS A 89 6.13 -13.20 -3.03
N ALA A 90 7.22 -13.94 -3.27
CA ALA A 90 7.61 -14.26 -4.63
C ALA A 90 6.64 -15.29 -5.21
N CYS A 91 6.36 -15.19 -6.51
CA CYS A 91 5.64 -16.22 -7.24
C CYS A 91 6.41 -17.53 -7.15
N ARG A 92 5.68 -18.64 -6.98
CA ARG A 92 6.27 -19.98 -7.03
C ARG A 92 6.44 -20.45 -8.47
#